data_AF-A0AA38M9H1-F1
#
_entry.id   AF-A0AA38M9H1-F1
#
_cell.length_a   1.000
_cell.length_b   1.000
_cell.length_c   1.000
_cell.angle_alpha   90.00
_cell.angle_beta   90.00
_cell.angle_gamma   90.00
#
_symmetry.space_group_name_H-M   'P 1'
#
loop_
_entity.id
_entity.type
_entity.pdbx_description
1 polymer ?
#
loop_
_entity_poly.entity_id
_entity_poly.type
_entity_poly.pdbx_seq_one_letter_code
_entity_poly.pdbx_strand_id
1 'polypeptide(L)'
;MAFNLVGVKTIYGEDKNLKEKDVKTIVKWVQSQPHLPNIGDFEVILFLRKCHYRLFHTQTVIDTFFTSKILWPEVFLAMNSPQLQGIFDTMIMMTLPKRTPEGYTIFFMKALSENMINYQ
;
A
#
# COMPACT_ATOMS: atom_id res chain seq x y z
N MET A 1 9.86 -5.19 -13.98
CA MET A 1 8.64 -4.46 -14.41
C MET A 1 8.73 -3.05 -13.88
N ALA A 2 8.65 -2.03 -14.72
CA ALA A 2 8.56 -0.65 -14.27
C ALA A 2 7.12 -0.36 -13.87
N PHE A 3 6.88 -0.03 -12.59
CA PHE A 3 5.62 0.56 -12.18
C PHE A 3 5.58 1.98 -12.75
N ASN A 4 4.76 2.22 -13.77
CA ASN A 4 4.46 3.57 -14.24
C ASN A 4 3.64 4.25 -13.14
N LEU A 5 4.33 4.98 -12.26
CA LEU A 5 3.68 5.78 -11.24
C LEU A 5 2.97 6.95 -11.93
N VAL A 6 1.65 6.91 -11.93
CA VAL A 6 0.78 7.97 -12.44
C VAL A 6 1.10 9.25 -11.66
N GLY A 7 1.38 10.35 -12.38
CA GLY A 7 1.73 11.62 -11.76
C GLY A 7 0.55 12.20 -10.97
N VAL A 8 0.81 12.76 -9.78
CA VAL A 8 -0.24 13.28 -8.87
C VAL A 8 -1.23 14.23 -9.56
N LYS A 9 -0.76 15.07 -10.49
CA LYS A 9 -1.61 16.01 -11.24
C LYS A 9 -2.64 15.34 -12.15
N THR A 10 -2.34 14.17 -12.70
CA THR A 10 -3.29 13.46 -13.58
C THR A 10 -4.41 12.81 -12.77
N ILE A 11 -4.14 12.45 -11.50
CA ILE A 11 -5.11 11.78 -10.62
C ILE A 11 -6.31 12.69 -10.30
N TYR A 12 -6.08 13.99 -10.09
CA TYR A 12 -7.16 14.96 -9.82
C TYR A 12 -8.14 15.12 -10.99
N GLY A 13 -7.69 14.91 -12.24
CA GLY A 13 -8.55 14.99 -13.41
C GLY A 13 -9.40 13.72 -13.65
N GLU A 14 -8.90 12.57 -13.20
CA GLU A 14 -9.58 11.27 -13.36
C GLU A 14 -10.63 11.03 -12.28
N ASP A 15 -10.41 11.55 -11.08
CA ASP A 15 -11.20 11.24 -9.89
C ASP A 15 -12.06 12.42 -9.41
N LYS A 16 -13.34 12.41 -9.79
CA LYS A 16 -14.30 13.48 -9.46
C LYS A 16 -14.54 13.64 -7.95
N ASN A 17 -14.27 12.62 -7.14
CA ASN A 17 -14.50 12.66 -5.71
C ASN A 17 -13.29 13.19 -4.95
N LEU A 18 -12.12 13.25 -5.59
CA LEU A 18 -10.89 13.73 -4.98
C LEU A 18 -10.90 15.26 -4.88
N LYS A 19 -10.90 15.77 -3.64
CA LYS A 19 -10.85 17.21 -3.36
C LYS A 19 -9.48 17.58 -2.83
N GLU A 20 -8.82 18.55 -3.46
CA GLU A 20 -7.52 19.06 -3.02
C GLU A 20 -7.56 19.59 -1.56
N LYS A 21 -8.69 20.18 -1.15
CA LYS A 21 -8.93 20.61 0.23
C LYS A 21 -8.84 19.45 1.22
N ASP A 22 -9.38 18.29 0.87
CA ASP A 22 -9.42 17.13 1.75
C ASP A 22 -8.02 16.50 1.87
N VAL A 23 -7.28 16.44 0.77
CA VAL A 23 -5.84 16.05 0.76
C VAL A 23 -5.05 16.97 1.68
N LYS A 24 -5.15 18.28 1.50
CA LYS A 24 -4.44 19.28 2.34
C LYS A 24 -4.85 19.19 3.81
N THR A 25 -6.10 18.89 4.10
CA THR A 25 -6.59 18.67 5.48
C THR A 25 -5.88 17.50 6.13
N ILE A 26 -5.80 16.36 5.44
CA ILE A 26 -5.14 15.15 5.97
C ILE A 26 -3.63 15.35 6.07
N VAL A 27 -2.98 15.96 5.07
CA VAL A 27 -1.53 16.26 5.12
C VAL A 27 -1.19 17.11 6.34
N LYS A 28 -1.94 18.20 6.58
CA LYS A 28 -1.75 19.03 7.77
C LYS A 28 -2.00 18.27 9.07
N TRP A 29 -3.02 17.42 9.09
CA TRP A 29 -3.29 16.58 10.26
C TRP A 29 -2.13 15.62 10.52
N VAL A 30 -1.60 14.91 9.51
CA VAL A 30 -0.45 14.01 9.68
C VAL A 30 0.76 14.78 10.22
N GLN A 31 1.06 15.97 9.68
CA GLN A 31 2.16 16.81 10.15
C GLN A 31 2.00 17.28 11.61
N SER A 32 0.76 17.35 12.11
CA SER A 32 0.50 17.68 13.51
C SER A 32 0.70 16.50 14.48
N GLN A 33 0.74 15.27 13.97
CA GLN A 33 0.90 14.07 14.78
C GLN A 33 2.38 13.71 14.91
N PRO A 34 2.97 13.74 16.12
CA PRO A 34 4.41 13.54 16.29
C PRO A 34 4.86 12.09 16.05
N HIS A 35 3.96 11.11 16.18
CA HIS A 35 4.25 9.69 16.00
C HIS A 35 4.09 9.23 14.55
N LEU A 36 3.48 10.03 13.68
CA LEU A 36 3.30 9.69 12.27
C LEU A 36 4.47 10.22 11.43
N PRO A 37 4.94 9.44 10.43
CA PRO A 37 5.92 9.95 9.49
C PRO A 37 5.29 11.02 8.59
N ASN A 38 6.11 11.94 8.10
CA ASN A 38 5.67 12.89 7.09
C ASN A 38 5.41 12.15 5.77
N ILE A 39 4.18 12.22 5.27
CA ILE A 39 3.75 11.61 4.01
C ILE A 39 3.31 12.70 3.03
N GLY A 40 3.48 12.44 1.73
CA GLY A 40 3.13 13.39 0.68
C GLY A 40 1.67 13.30 0.22
N ASP A 41 1.31 14.20 -0.69
CA ASP A 41 -0.03 14.27 -1.28
C ASP A 41 -0.42 12.94 -1.94
N PHE A 42 0.53 12.27 -2.60
CA PHE A 42 0.26 11.00 -3.30
C PHE A 42 -0.20 9.90 -2.35
N GLU A 43 0.51 9.71 -1.24
CA GLU A 43 0.14 8.72 -0.23
C GLU A 43 -1.22 9.03 0.38
N VAL A 44 -1.47 10.30 0.70
CA VAL A 44 -2.76 10.75 1.24
C VAL A 44 -3.89 10.50 0.25
N ILE A 45 -3.68 10.74 -1.04
CA ILE A 45 -4.65 10.45 -2.10
C ILE A 45 -4.98 8.94 -2.12
N LEU A 46 -3.97 8.07 -2.00
CA LEU A 46 -4.20 6.62 -1.95
C LEU A 46 -5.05 6.22 -0.74
N PHE A 47 -4.75 6.75 0.45
CA PHE A 47 -5.53 6.49 1.65
C PHE A 47 -6.98 7.00 1.51
N LEU A 48 -7.17 8.20 0.98
CA LEU A 48 -8.50 8.77 0.73
C LEU A 48 -9.31 7.90 -0.23
N ARG A 49 -8.72 7.47 -1.35
CA ARG A 49 -9.40 6.58 -2.31
C ARG A 49 -9.82 5.26 -1.67
N LYS A 50 -8.96 4.67 -0.84
CA LYS A 50 -9.25 3.41 -0.12
C LYS A 50 -10.34 3.60 0.94
N CYS A 51 -10.42 4.77 1.55
CA CYS A 51 -11.41 5.10 2.57
C CYS A 51 -12.67 5.75 2.00
N HIS A 52 -12.89 5.69 0.69
CA HIS A 52 -14.02 6.34 0.00
C HIS A 52 -14.17 7.82 0.37
N TYR A 53 -13.04 8.53 0.49
CA TYR A 53 -12.92 9.96 0.80
C TYR A 53 -13.51 10.38 2.15
N ARG A 54 -13.73 9.42 3.07
CA ARG A 54 -14.19 9.70 4.43
C ARG A 54 -13.00 10.13 5.30
N LEU A 55 -12.90 11.43 5.59
CA LEU A 55 -11.76 12.03 6.29
C LEU A 55 -11.41 11.35 7.62
N PHE A 56 -12.36 11.26 8.56
CA PHE A 56 -12.11 10.63 9.87
C PHE A 56 -11.68 9.17 9.75
N HIS A 57 -12.33 8.41 8.88
CA HIS A 57 -11.95 7.02 8.64
C HIS A 57 -10.53 6.92 8.05
N THR A 58 -10.18 7.84 7.15
CA THR A 58 -8.83 7.94 6.57
C THR A 58 -7.77 8.19 7.64
N GLN A 59 -8.04 9.09 8.58
CA GLN A 59 -7.14 9.36 9.72
C GLN A 59 -6.91 8.09 10.56
N THR A 60 -7.98 7.39 10.94
CA THR A 60 -7.89 6.12 11.68
C THR A 60 -7.09 5.07 10.94
N VAL A 61 -7.30 4.93 9.63
CA VAL A 61 -6.58 3.95 8.79
C VAL A 61 -5.09 4.31 8.68
N ILE A 62 -4.76 5.60 8.49
CA ILE A 62 -3.36 6.06 8.46
C ILE A 62 -2.67 5.73 9.78
N ASP A 63 -3.31 6.06 10.90
CA ASP A 63 -2.76 5.83 12.24
C ASP A 63 -2.53 4.34 12.51
N THR A 64 -3.53 3.52 12.19
CA THR A 64 -3.46 2.05 12.34
C THR A 64 -2.38 1.46 11.44
N PHE A 65 -2.26 1.94 10.20
CA PHE A 65 -1.26 1.45 9.24
C PHE A 65 0.16 1.69 9.77
N PHE A 66 0.48 2.92 10.18
CA PHE A 66 1.82 3.23 10.68
C PHE A 66 2.10 2.59 12.04
N THR A 67 1.09 2.46 12.91
CA THR A 67 1.21 1.70 14.16
C THR A 67 1.54 0.23 13.88
N SER A 68 0.80 -0.43 12.98
CA SER A 68 1.05 -1.83 12.62
C SER A 68 2.45 -2.05 12.03
N LYS A 69 2.93 -1.09 11.24
CA LYS A 69 4.28 -1.13 10.65
C LYS A 69 5.39 -1.07 11.71
N ILE A 70 5.17 -0.33 12.79
CA ILE A 70 6.10 -0.25 13.93
C ILE A 70 6.02 -1.52 14.78
N LEU A 71 4.81 -2.03 15.00
CA LEU A 71 4.61 -3.20 15.85
C LEU A 71 5.23 -4.45 15.25
N TRP A 72 5.15 -4.63 13.91
CA TRP A 72 5.53 -5.89 13.24
C TRP A 72 6.69 -5.66 12.25
N PRO A 73 7.86 -5.19 12.73
CA PRO A 73 9.01 -4.86 11.88
C PRO A 73 9.52 -6.06 11.08
N GLU A 74 9.38 -7.29 11.59
CA GLU A 74 9.73 -8.53 10.91
C GLU A 74 8.93 -8.75 9.62
N VAL A 75 7.73 -8.17 9.50
CA VAL A 75 6.94 -8.27 8.27
C VAL A 75 7.32 -7.15 7.30
N PHE A 76 7.48 -5.92 7.81
CA PHE A 76 7.61 -4.73 6.97
C PHE A 76 9.05 -4.30 6.66
N LEU A 77 10.02 -4.65 7.50
CA LEU A 77 11.45 -4.34 7.32
C LEU A 77 12.25 -5.54 6.80
N ALA A 78 11.79 -6.77 7.06
CA ALA A 78 12.51 -7.96 6.64
C ALA A 78 12.28 -8.35 5.17
N MET A 79 11.59 -7.53 4.35
CA MET A 79 11.33 -7.83 2.93
C MET A 79 12.60 -8.17 2.10
N ASN A 80 13.79 -7.79 2.57
CA ASN A 80 15.09 -8.13 1.95
C ASN A 80 15.91 -9.15 2.75
N SER A 81 15.32 -9.84 3.73
CA SER A 81 16.02 -10.85 4.51
C SER A 81 16.25 -12.11 3.66
N PRO A 82 17.39 -12.81 3.84
CA PRO A 82 17.64 -14.08 3.16
C PRO A 82 16.53 -15.11 3.37
N GLN A 83 15.88 -15.09 4.54
CA GLN A 83 14.77 -15.98 4.88
C GLN A 83 13.55 -15.74 3.99
N LEU A 84 13.19 -14.46 3.77
CA LEU A 84 12.06 -14.13 2.89
C LEU A 84 12.39 -14.38 1.42
N GLN A 85 13.66 -14.18 1.00
CA GLN A 85 14.11 -14.55 -0.34
C GLN A 85 13.97 -16.05 -0.59
N GLY A 86 14.40 -16.90 0.34
CA GLY A 86 14.23 -18.36 0.22
C GLY A 86 12.75 -18.78 0.13
N ILE A 87 11.86 -18.10 0.86
CA ILE A 87 10.41 -18.33 0.73
C ILE A 87 9.93 -17.93 -0.67
N PHE A 88 10.34 -16.77 -1.19
CA PHE A 88 9.96 -16.33 -2.53
C PHE A 88 10.46 -17.26 -3.64
N ASP A 89 11.63 -17.91 -3.47
CA ASP A 89 12.13 -18.91 -4.42
C ASP A 89 11.27 -20.19 -4.46
N THR A 90 10.52 -20.46 -3.39
CA THR A 90 9.63 -21.64 -3.30
C THR A 90 8.21 -21.36 -3.78
N MET A 91 7.92 -20.15 -4.27
CA MET A 91 6.60 -19.81 -4.78
C MET A 91 6.64 -19.06 -6.11
N ILE A 92 5.67 -19.36 -6.96
CA ILE A 92 5.37 -18.53 -8.12
C ILE A 92 4.44 -17.42 -7.65
N MET A 93 4.88 -16.18 -7.76
CA MET A 93 4.04 -15.00 -7.61
C MET A 93 4.06 -14.18 -8.89
N MET A 94 2.90 -13.89 -9.45
CA MET A 94 2.82 -13.02 -10.62
C MET A 94 1.52 -12.22 -10.64
N THR A 95 1.59 -11.03 -11.20
CA THR A 95 0.41 -10.28 -11.62
C THR A 95 0.02 -10.72 -13.02
N LEU A 96 -1.25 -11.06 -13.22
CA LEU A 96 -1.73 -11.38 -14.56
C LEU A 96 -1.80 -10.11 -15.43
N PRO A 97 -1.49 -10.20 -16.73
CA PRO A 97 -1.42 -9.04 -17.61
C PRO A 97 -2.80 -8.42 -17.88
N LYS A 98 -3.86 -9.23 -17.80
CA LYS A 98 -5.24 -8.76 -17.97
C LYS A 98 -5.86 -8.42 -16.61
N ARG A 99 -6.53 -7.28 -16.55
CA ARG A 99 -7.35 -6.87 -15.41
C ARG A 99 -8.75 -7.46 -15.53
N THR A 100 -9.48 -7.51 -14.42
CA THR A 100 -10.91 -7.82 -14.44
C THR A 100 -11.70 -6.71 -15.15
N PRO A 101 -12.96 -6.94 -15.57
CA PRO A 101 -13.79 -5.89 -16.17
C PRO A 101 -13.95 -4.63 -15.30
N GLU A 102 -13.87 -4.80 -13.98
CA GLU A 102 -13.94 -3.72 -12.97
C GLU A 102 -12.59 -3.02 -12.77
N GLY A 103 -11.52 -3.49 -13.44
CA GLY A 103 -10.20 -2.89 -13.41
C GLY A 103 -9.27 -3.39 -12.30
N TYR A 104 -9.60 -4.51 -11.63
CA TYR A 104 -8.73 -5.08 -10.60
C TYR A 104 -7.53 -5.83 -11.20
N THR A 105 -6.37 -5.68 -10.57
CA THR A 105 -5.18 -6.49 -10.88
C THR A 105 -5.33 -7.86 -10.23
N ILE A 106 -5.19 -8.93 -11.02
CA ILE A 106 -5.22 -10.29 -10.50
C ILE A 106 -3.80 -10.66 -10.06
N PHE A 107 -3.64 -11.02 -8.79
CA PHE A 107 -2.40 -11.54 -8.24
C PHE A 107 -2.53 -13.06 -8.09
N PHE A 108 -1.69 -13.80 -8.79
CA PHE A 108 -1.62 -15.26 -8.74
C PHE A 108 -0.43 -15.67 -7.87
N MET A 109 -0.69 -16.59 -6.94
CA MET A 109 0.33 -17.16 -6.06
C MET A 109 0.17 -18.69 -6.03
N LYS A 110 1.26 -19.41 -6.21
CA LYS A 110 1.32 -20.88 -6.09
C LYS A 110 2.60 -21.29 -5.38
N ALA A 111 2.47 -22.03 -4.29
CA ALA A 111 3.60 -22.72 -3.68
C ALA A 111 4.07 -23.87 -4.59
N LEU A 112 5.39 -23.98 -4.77
CA LEU A 112 6.03 -25.02 -5.58
C LEU A 112 6.45 -26.24 -4.73
N SER A 113 6.63 -26.06 -3.43
CA SER A 113 6.97 -27.13 -2.49
C SER A 113 5.88 -27.34 -1.44
N GLU A 114 5.66 -28.59 -1.06
CA GLU A 114 4.67 -29.00 -0.05
C GLU A 114 5.11 -28.64 1.38
N ASN A 115 6.43 -28.48 1.61
CA ASN A 115 7.01 -28.15 2.91
C ASN A 115 7.58 -26.72 2.94
N MET A 116 6.76 -25.74 3.35
CA MET A 116 7.23 -24.37 3.63
C MET A 116 7.91 -24.22 5.01
N ILE A 117 8.03 -25.32 5.79
CA ILE A 117 8.50 -25.30 7.18
C ILE A 117 10.01 -25.66 7.32
N ASN A 118 10.65 -26.20 6.27
CA ASN A 118 12.00 -26.79 6.39
C ASN A 118 13.17 -25.87 5.99
N TYR A 119 12.95 -24.57 5.82
CA TYR A 119 14.03 -23.61 5.58
C TYR A 119 14.44 -22.97 6.90
N GLN A 120 15.13 -23.74 7.76
CA GLN A 120 15.86 -23.25 8.93
C GLN A 120 17.37 -23.24 8.64
#